data_AF-A0A838K853-F1
#
_entry.id   AF-A0A838K853-F1
#
_cell.length_a   1.000
_cell.length_b   1.000
_cell.length_c   1.000
_cell.angle_alpha   90.00
_cell.angle_beta   90.00
_cell.angle_gamma   90.00
#
_symmetry.space_group_name_H-M   'P 1'
#
loop_
_entity.id
_entity.type
_entity.pdbx_description
1 polymer ?
#
loop_
_entity_poly.entity_id
_entity_poly.type
_entity_poly.pdbx_seq_one_letter_code
_entity_poly.pdbx_strand_id
1 'polypeptide(L)'
;MNRRFLRNAAIPAAVLSLALAACGGQSEGSSSGSGGDTALSGEIVVDGSSTVQPLTAAAGELFKQENPDVNVSVGTAGTGGGFEKFCIGDTDISDASRAIEA
;
A
#
# COMPACT_ATOMS: atom_id res chain seq x y z
N MET A 1 -70.24 22.21 -20.71
CA MET A 1 -69.11 21.81 -21.57
C MET A 1 -68.49 20.55 -21.00
N ASN A 2 -68.73 19.38 -21.62
CA ASN A 2 -67.87 18.75 -22.62
C ASN A 2 -66.61 18.13 -21.98
N ARG A 3 -66.69 16.87 -21.54
CA ARG A 3 -66.42 15.63 -22.30
C ARG A 3 -64.93 15.24 -22.30
N ARG A 4 -64.64 14.26 -21.44
CA ARG A 4 -63.93 13.02 -21.79
C ARG A 4 -62.52 13.15 -22.36
N PHE A 5 -61.53 13.07 -21.48
CA PHE A 5 -60.38 12.18 -21.63
C PHE A 5 -60.19 11.48 -20.28
N LEU A 6 -60.97 10.44 -19.98
CA LEU A 6 -60.54 9.03 -20.13
C LEU A 6 -59.09 8.85 -19.66
N ARG A 7 -58.91 8.40 -18.42
CA ARG A 7 -58.70 6.98 -18.05
C ARG A 7 -57.22 6.62 -18.04
N ASN A 8 -56.65 6.69 -16.84
CA ASN A 8 -55.87 5.64 -16.17
C ASN A 8 -55.71 6.15 -14.73
N ALA A 9 -56.58 5.82 -13.78
CA ALA A 9 -56.74 4.53 -13.09
C ALA A 9 -55.46 4.07 -12.39
N ALA A 10 -55.62 3.73 -11.10
CA ALA A 10 -54.66 3.21 -10.13
C ALA A 10 -53.79 4.30 -9.46
N ILE A 11 -54.22 4.87 -8.32
CA ILE A 11 -54.27 4.33 -6.95
C ILE A 11 -52.88 4.38 -6.27
N PRO A 12 -52.88 4.86 -5.02
CA PRO A 12 -51.78 5.54 -4.35
C PRO A 12 -50.94 4.55 -3.52
N ALA A 13 -50.05 5.10 -2.69
CA ALA A 13 -49.30 4.42 -1.64
C ALA A 13 -47.99 3.75 -2.06
N ALA A 14 -46.94 4.56 -2.23
CA ALA A 14 -45.58 4.13 -1.90
C ALA A 14 -44.65 5.31 -1.57
N VAL A 15 -45.19 6.45 -1.08
CA VAL A 15 -44.37 7.59 -0.58
C VAL A 15 -43.82 7.30 0.83
N LEU A 16 -44.00 6.08 1.35
CA LEU A 16 -43.57 5.69 2.71
C LEU A 16 -42.28 4.83 2.74
N SER A 17 -41.58 4.68 1.62
CA SER A 17 -40.37 3.83 1.56
C SER A 17 -39.06 4.58 1.83
N LEU A 18 -39.09 5.89 2.10
CA LEU A 18 -37.88 6.72 2.22
C LEU A 18 -37.25 6.74 3.63
N ALA A 19 -37.51 5.71 4.46
CA ALA A 19 -37.04 5.65 5.84
C ALA A 19 -36.13 4.45 6.18
N LEU A 20 -35.69 3.64 5.21
CA LEU A 20 -34.76 2.51 5.46
C LEU A 20 -33.45 2.54 4.65
N ALA A 21 -33.17 3.57 3.86
CA ALA A 21 -31.92 3.70 3.10
C ALA A 21 -30.73 4.24 3.92
N ALA A 22 -30.82 4.29 5.26
CA ALA A 22 -29.74 4.77 6.13
C ALA A 22 -28.90 3.64 6.76
N CYS A 23 -29.12 2.37 6.38
CA CYS A 23 -28.24 1.25 6.76
C CYS A 23 -28.03 0.28 5.59
N GLY A 24 -27.75 0.82 4.40
CA GLY A 24 -27.50 0.08 3.17
C GLY A 24 -26.43 0.77 2.31
N GLY A 25 -25.32 1.19 2.94
CA GLY A 25 -24.15 1.71 2.25
C GLY A 25 -23.12 0.61 2.07
N GLN A 26 -23.23 -0.17 1.00
CA GLN A 26 -22.13 -1.00 0.50
C GLN A 26 -21.75 -0.47 -0.88
N SER A 27 -20.65 0.25 -0.94
CA SER A 27 -19.80 0.38 -2.13
C SER A 27 -18.36 0.35 -1.63
N GLU A 28 -17.90 -0.89 -1.50
CA GLU A 28 -16.56 -1.36 -1.85
C GLU A 28 -15.38 -0.48 -1.45
N GLY A 29 -15.07 -0.58 -0.17
CA GLY A 29 -13.72 -0.47 0.37
C GLY A 29 -13.50 -1.58 1.40
N SER A 30 -14.02 -2.78 1.12
CA SER A 30 -13.67 -3.98 1.87
C SER A 30 -12.20 -4.26 1.56
N SER A 31 -11.29 -3.61 2.27
CA SER A 31 -10.02 -4.25 2.62
C SER A 31 -10.36 -5.35 3.62
N SER A 32 -11.07 -6.37 3.12
CA SER A 32 -10.86 -7.72 3.57
C SER A 32 -9.38 -7.92 3.36
N GLY A 33 -8.59 -7.72 4.41
CA GLY A 33 -7.23 -8.20 4.50
C GLY A 33 -7.30 -9.73 4.45
N SER A 34 -7.68 -10.24 3.29
CA SER A 34 -7.33 -11.57 2.87
C SER A 34 -5.82 -11.52 2.90
N GLY A 35 -5.24 -12.17 3.92
CA GLY A 35 -3.86 -12.64 3.86
C GLY A 35 -3.76 -13.66 2.74
N GLY A 36 -3.99 -13.21 1.51
CA GLY A 36 -3.53 -13.86 0.32
C GLY A 36 -2.06 -13.51 0.24
N ASP A 37 -1.24 -14.55 0.14
CA ASP A 37 0.18 -14.47 -0.15
C ASP A 37 0.37 -13.68 -1.45
N THR A 38 0.38 -12.36 -1.33
CA THR A 38 0.66 -11.48 -2.45
C THR A 38 2.17 -11.54 -2.60
N ALA A 39 2.63 -12.21 -3.65
CA ALA A 39 4.05 -12.35 -3.92
C ALA A 39 4.72 -10.97 -3.88
N LEU A 40 5.70 -10.81 -2.98
CA LEU A 40 6.45 -9.57 -2.86
C LEU A 40 7.28 -9.36 -4.12
N SER A 41 7.36 -8.11 -4.59
CA SER A 41 8.16 -7.74 -5.74
C SER A 41 8.68 -6.31 -5.62
N GLY A 42 9.73 -5.99 -6.38
CA GLY A 42 10.28 -4.64 -6.46
C GLY A 42 11.77 -4.56 -6.19
N GLU A 43 12.22 -3.36 -5.85
CA GLU A 43 13.61 -3.06 -5.51
C GLU A 43 13.70 -2.49 -4.10
N ILE A 44 14.71 -2.92 -3.35
CA ILE A 44 15.12 -2.36 -2.06
C ILE A 44 16.54 -1.86 -2.24
N VAL A 45 16.74 -0.55 -2.10
CA VAL A 45 18.04 0.10 -2.22
C VAL A 45 18.62 0.33 -0.83
N VAL A 46 19.80 -0.25 -0.58
CA VAL A 46 20.53 -0.13 0.69
C VAL A 46 21.89 0.51 0.43
N ASP A 47 22.32 1.42 1.29
CA ASP A 47 23.67 1.99 1.23
C ASP A 47 24.16 2.40 2.63
N GLY A 48 25.47 2.57 2.81
CA GLY A 48 26.06 3.05 4.06
C GLY A 48 27.33 2.31 4.47
N SER A 49 27.39 1.85 5.72
CA SER A 49 28.60 1.32 6.37
C SER A 49 29.22 0.12 5.63
N SER A 50 30.50 0.24 5.26
CA SER A 50 31.31 -0.85 4.69
C SER A 50 31.47 -2.06 5.62
N THR A 51 31.33 -1.85 6.93
CA THR A 51 31.42 -2.94 7.92
C THR A 51 30.14 -3.77 8.01
N VAL A 52 29.00 -3.20 7.59
CA VAL A 52 27.68 -3.84 7.66
C VAL A 52 27.30 -4.41 6.29
N GLN A 53 27.76 -3.78 5.20
CA GLN A 53 27.54 -4.21 3.82
C GLN A 53 27.64 -5.73 3.58
N PRO A 54 28.68 -6.48 4.03
CA PRO A 54 28.75 -7.91 3.77
C PRO A 54 27.63 -8.71 4.44
N LEU A 55 27.13 -8.24 5.60
CA LEU A 55 25.99 -8.86 6.29
C LEU A 55 24.69 -8.56 5.54
N THR A 56 24.48 -7.31 5.14
CA THR A 56 23.29 -6.88 4.40
C THR A 56 23.21 -7.55 3.03
N ALA A 57 24.33 -7.71 2.33
CA ALA A 57 24.38 -8.45 1.06
C ALA A 57 23.98 -9.92 1.23
N ALA A 58 24.47 -10.58 2.29
CA ALA A 58 24.07 -11.95 2.60
C ALA A 58 22.57 -12.04 2.96
N ALA A 59 22.05 -11.09 3.71
CA ALA A 59 20.63 -11.01 4.04
C ALA A 59 19.78 -10.78 2.78
N GLY A 60 20.21 -9.92 1.86
CA GLY A 60 19.52 -9.68 0.58
C GLY A 60 19.46 -10.92 -0.30
N GLU A 61 20.55 -11.70 -0.37
CA GLU A 61 20.57 -12.97 -1.10
C GLU A 61 19.60 -14.01 -0.50
N LEU A 62 19.60 -14.16 0.83
CA LEU A 62 18.66 -15.05 1.52
C LEU A 62 17.21 -14.59 1.32
N PHE A 63 16.96 -13.28 1.39
CA PHE A 63 15.63 -12.73 1.19
C PHE A 63 15.12 -12.95 -0.24
N LYS A 64 16.00 -12.87 -1.24
CA LYS A 64 15.69 -13.17 -2.64
C LYS A 64 15.38 -14.65 -2.88
N GLN A 65 16.00 -15.57 -2.14
CA GLN A 65 15.66 -16.99 -2.21
C GLN A 65 14.22 -17.26 -1.77
N GLU A 66 13.74 -16.52 -0.77
CA GLU A 66 12.35 -16.58 -0.30
C GLU A 66 11.39 -15.75 -1.16
N ASN A 67 11.88 -14.65 -1.76
CA ASN A 67 11.10 -13.69 -2.54
C ASN A 67 11.81 -13.39 -3.87
N PRO A 68 11.68 -14.26 -4.89
CA PRO A 68 12.46 -14.19 -6.14
C PRO A 68 12.26 -12.90 -6.94
N ASP A 69 11.10 -12.27 -6.80
CA ASP A 69 10.73 -11.05 -7.53
C ASP A 69 11.17 -9.76 -6.81
N VAL A 70 11.83 -9.87 -5.65
CA VAL A 70 12.45 -8.74 -4.95
C VAL A 70 13.96 -8.72 -5.23
N ASN A 71 14.46 -7.54 -5.60
CA ASN A 71 15.89 -7.29 -5.74
C ASN A 71 16.37 -6.38 -4.62
N VAL A 72 17.46 -6.75 -3.96
CA VAL A 72 18.12 -5.94 -2.93
C VAL A 72 19.46 -5.46 -3.48
N SER A 73 19.61 -4.16 -3.70
CA SER A 73 20.87 -3.53 -4.10
C SER A 73 21.58 -2.97 -2.86
N VAL A 74 22.89 -3.23 -2.71
CA VAL A 74 23.65 -2.83 -1.51
C VAL A 74 24.91 -2.07 -1.89
N GLY A 75 24.98 -0.80 -1.51
CA GLY A 75 26.09 0.12 -1.73
C GLY A 75 27.06 0.23 -0.55
N THR A 76 28.07 1.10 -0.68
CA THR A 76 29.06 1.36 0.38
C THR A 76 29.53 2.82 0.41
N ALA A 77 28.61 3.75 0.70
CA ALA A 77 28.88 5.18 0.85
C ALA A 77 29.57 5.54 2.19
N GLY A 78 29.65 4.60 3.13
CA GLY A 78 30.01 4.84 4.53
C GLY A 78 28.83 5.36 5.36
N THR A 79 28.84 5.18 6.69
CA THR A 79 27.69 5.50 7.56
C THR A 79 27.16 6.94 7.38
N GLY A 80 28.05 7.93 7.25
CA GLY A 80 27.63 9.33 7.02
C GLY A 80 26.95 9.54 5.67
N GLY A 81 27.54 9.03 4.58
CA GLY A 81 26.95 9.12 3.24
C GLY A 81 25.66 8.32 3.12
N GLY A 82 25.54 7.20 3.83
CA GLY A 82 24.29 6.43 3.96
C GLY A 82 23.18 7.25 4.60
N PHE A 83 23.46 7.97 5.71
CA PHE A 83 22.50 8.87 6.32
C PHE A 83 22.08 10.00 5.39
N GLU A 84 23.02 10.63 4.69
CA GLU A 84 22.70 11.71 3.73
C GLU A 84 21.75 11.22 2.63
N LYS A 85 22.05 10.06 2.02
CA LYS A 85 21.21 9.45 0.98
C LYS A 85 19.83 9.05 1.51
N PHE A 86 19.78 8.44 2.68
CA PHE A 86 18.51 8.04 3.30
C PHE A 86 17.63 9.26 3.62
N CYS A 87 18.20 10.34 4.15
CA CYS A 87 17.46 11.56 4.48
C CYS A 87 16.86 12.26 3.26
N ILE A 88 17.46 12.12 2.07
CA ILE A 88 16.90 12.67 0.82
C ILE A 88 16.05 11.67 0.02
N GLY A 89 15.91 10.43 0.51
CA GLY A 89 15.08 9.39 -0.09
C GLY A 89 15.75 8.60 -1.23
N ASP A 90 17.08 8.64 -1.35
CA ASP A 90 17.82 7.88 -2.36
C ASP A 90 17.96 6.39 -2.00
N THR A 91 17.76 6.03 -0.73
CA THR A 91 17.83 4.64 -0.24
C THR A 91 16.65 4.32 0.67
N ASP A 92 16.23 3.06 0.67
CA ASP A 92 15.21 2.52 1.56
C ASP A 92 15.79 2.17 2.94
N ILE A 93 17.08 1.81 2.98
CA ILE A 93 17.79 1.40 4.20
C ILE A 93 19.16 2.10 4.25
N SER A 94 19.55 2.56 5.44
CA SER A 94 20.91 3.05 5.72
C SER A 94 21.68 2.08 6.61
N ASP A 95 22.70 1.43 6.06
CA ASP A 95 23.65 0.64 6.84
C ASP A 95 24.50 1.55 7.74
N ALA A 96 24.63 1.21 9.02
CA ALA A 96 25.32 2.06 9.98
C ALA A 96 26.11 1.26 11.02
N SER A 97 27.39 1.61 11.18
CA SER A 97 28.26 1.10 12.26
C SER A 97 28.25 1.96 13.54
N ARG A 98 27.57 3.09 13.49
CA ARG A 98 27.39 4.05 14.58
C ARG A 98 25.99 4.66 14.53
N ALA A 99 25.51 5.19 15.64
CA ALA A 99 24.20 5.84 15.70
C ALA A 99 24.14 7.10 14.81
N ILE A 100 22.93 7.46 14.40
CA ILE A 100 22.64 8.75 13.80
C ILE A 100 22.53 9.80 14.91
N GLU A 101 23.10 10.98 14.67
CA GLU A 101 23.05 12.12 15.58
C GLU A 101 22.14 13.21 14.96
N ALA A 102 21.47 13.99 15.80
CA ALA A 102 20.51 15.03 15.41
C ALA A 102 21.16 16.41 15.22
#